data_AF-A0A350H9N0-F1
#
_entry.id   AF-A0A350H9N0-F1
#
_cell.length_a   1.000
_cell.length_b   1.000
_cell.length_c   1.000
_cell.angle_alpha   90.00
_cell.angle_beta   90.00
_cell.angle_gamma   90.00
#
_symmetry.space_group_name_H-M   'P 1'
#
loop_
_entity.id
_entity.type
_entity.pdbx_description
1 polymer ?
#
loop_
_entity_poly.entity_id
_entity_poly.type
_entity_poly.pdbx_seq_one_letter_code
_entity_poly.pdbx_strand_id
1 'polypeptide(L)' 'MITFVGLGNIGSKYSNTRHNIGFMALDLFVARHKGSFKPGKGEFFFAIVL' A
#
# COMPACT_ATOMS: atom_id res chain seq x y z
N MET A 1 -13.86 -1.28 13.16
CA MET A 1 -13.24 -1.30 11.81
C MET A 1 -11.90 -0.61 11.93
N ILE A 2 -10.79 -1.26 11.58
CA ILE A 2 -9.45 -0.67 11.63
C ILE A 2 -8.99 -0.46 10.19
N THR A 3 -8.39 0.69 9.91
CA THR A 3 -7.81 1.02 8.60
C THR A 3 -6.34 1.37 8.80
N PHE A 4 -5.48 0.73 8.02
CA PHE A 4 -4.07 1.08 7.93
C PHE A 4 -3.83 1.93 6.68
N VAL A 5 -3.06 3.00 6.80
CA VAL A 5 -2.72 3.91 5.69
C VAL A 5 -1.21 3.97 5.53
N GLY A 6 -0.73 3.63 4.34
CA GLY A 6 0.67 3.72 3.96
C GLY A 6 0.85 4.92 3.06
N LEU A 7 1.60 5.92 3.51
CA LEU A 7 1.93 7.11 2.71
C LEU A 7 3.19 6.87 1.87
N GLY A 8 3.28 7.54 0.73
CA GLY A 8 4.40 7.46 -0.20
C GLY A 8 4.15 8.24 -1.48
N ASN A 9 5.16 8.32 -2.35
CA ASN A 9 5.06 8.95 -3.66
C ASN A 9 4.83 7.90 -4.76
N ILE A 10 3.98 8.20 -5.73
CA ILE A 10 3.69 7.33 -6.89
C ILE A 10 4.79 7.42 -7.97
N GLY A 11 5.09 6.29 -8.60
CA GLY A 11 6.04 6.17 -9.72
C GLY A 11 7.35 5.45 -9.36
N SER A 12 7.94 4.78 -10.34
CA SER A 12 9.12 3.89 -10.14
C SER A 12 10.34 4.59 -9.56
N LYS A 13 10.53 5.88 -9.85
CA LYS A 13 11.64 6.68 -9.29
C LYS A 13 11.63 6.80 -7.75
N TYR A 14 10.50 6.51 -7.09
CA TYR A 14 10.37 6.62 -5.63
C TYR A 14 10.37 5.27 -4.90
N SER A 15 10.41 4.14 -5.62
CA SER A 15 10.13 2.80 -5.06
C SER A 15 11.04 2.40 -3.89
N ASN A 16 12.30 2.85 -3.90
CA ASN A 16 13.30 2.52 -2.89
C ASN A 16 13.72 3.73 -2.04
N THR A 17 12.83 4.72 -1.89
CA THR A 17 13.09 5.87 -1.02
C THR A 17 12.54 5.60 0.38
N ARG A 18 13.21 6.16 1.41
CA ARG A 18 12.72 6.09 2.80
C ARG A 18 11.32 6.69 2.97
N HIS A 19 10.94 7.63 2.10
CA HIS A 19 9.61 8.25 2.08
C HIS A 19 8.49 7.27 1.71
N ASN A 20 8.82 6.16 1.03
CA ASN A 20 7.87 5.15 0.58
C ASN A 20 7.79 3.92 1.52
N ILE A 21 8.31 4.02 2.74
CA ILE A 21 8.25 2.91 3.71
C ILE A 21 6.81 2.50 4.06
N GLY A 22 5.86 3.44 4.01
CA GLY A 22 4.43 3.15 4.20
C GLY A 22 3.88 2.21 3.13
N PHE A 23 4.23 2.42 1.86
CA PHE A 23 3.85 1.52 0.77
C PHE A 23 4.48 0.14 0.96
N MET A 24 5.78 0.07 1.22
CA MET A 24 6.50 -1.20 1.44
C MET A 24 5.92 -2.01 2.61
N ALA A 25 5.55 -1.34 3.71
CA ALA A 25 4.94 -1.98 4.86
C ALA A 25 3.58 -2.60 4.51
N LEU A 26 2.74 -1.88 3.76
CA LEU A 26 1.43 -2.38 3.36
C LEU A 26 1.51 -3.46 2.28
N ASP A 27 2.47 -3.39 1.35
CA ASP A 27 2.73 -4.46 0.38
C ASP A 27 3.03 -5.78 1.08
N LEU A 28 3.94 -5.76 2.06
CA LEU A 28 4.28 -6.93 2.87
C LEU A 28 3.08 -7.43 3.70
N PHE A 29 2.33 -6.50 4.31
CA PHE A 29 1.17 -6.85 5.13
C PHE A 29 0.09 -7.55 4.29
N VAL A 30 -0.26 -6.98 3.14
CA VAL A 30 -1.28 -7.53 2.24
C VAL A 30 -0.83 -8.88 1.66
N ALA A 31 0.44 -9.01 1.26
CA ALA A 31 0.99 -10.27 0.77
C ALA A 31 0.92 -11.39 1.81
N ARG A 32 1.25 -11.10 3.09
CA ARG A 32 1.17 -12.08 4.19
C ARG A 32 -0.25 -12.57 4.44
N HIS A 33 -1.25 -11.73 4.22
CA HIS A 33 -2.66 -12.09 4.36
C HIS A 33 -3.32 -12.55 3.04
N LYS A 34 -2.51 -12.87 2.02
CA LYS A 34 -2.97 -13.34 0.70
C LYS A 34 -3.97 -12.39 0.03
N GLY A 35 -3.89 -11.09 0.33
CA GLY A 35 -4.71 -10.06 -0.28
C GLY A 35 -4.11 -9.52 -1.58
N SER A 36 -4.86 -8.66 -2.24
CA SER A 36 -4.43 -7.97 -3.46
C SER A 36 -4.97 -6.54 -3.46
N PHE A 37 -4.13 -5.58 -3.83
CA PHE A 37 -4.56 -4.20 -4.03
C PHE A 37 -5.47 -4.05 -5.26
N LYS A 38 -6.44 -3.14 -5.15
CA LYS A 38 -7.34 -2.71 -6.22
C LYS A 38 -7.38 -1.18 -6.26
N PRO A 39 -7.60 -0.57 -7.44
CA PRO A 39 -7.73 0.87 -7.56
C PRO A 39 -8.97 1.36 -6.79
N GLY A 40 -8.80 2.41 -5.98
CA GLY A 40 -9.89 3.11 -5.32
C GLY A 40 -10.54 4.15 -6.23
N LYS A 41 -11.55 4.86 -5.69
CA LYS A 41 -12.08 6.07 -6.33
C LYS A 41 -11.19 7.27 -5.96
N GLY A 42 -10.08 7.44 -6.67
CA GLY A 42 -9.09 8.50 -6.44
C GLY A 42 -7.65 8.01 -6.62
N GLU A 43 -6.68 8.81 -6.17
CA GLU A 43 -5.25 8.48 -6.27
C GLU A 43 -4.78 7.57 -5.11
N PHE A 44 -5.46 6.44 -4.92
CA PHE A 44 -5.07 5.45 -3.93
C PHE A 44 -5.45 4.03 -4.36
N PHE A 45 -4.74 3.05 -3.79
CA PHE A 45 -5.07 1.64 -3.87
C PHE A 45 -5.54 1.16 -2.50
N PHE A 46 -6.46 0.20 -2.48
CA PHE A 46 -6.92 -0.41 -1.25
C PHE A 46 -6.92 -1.93 -1.38
N ALA A 47 -6.76 -2.61 -0.25
CA ALA A 47 -6.93 -4.05 -0.13
C ALA A 47 -7.79 -4.32 1.09
N ILE A 48 -8.63 -5.35 0.99
CA ILE A 48 -9.35 -5.91 2.14
C ILE A 48 -8.69 -7.25 2.41
N VAL A 49 -8.22 -7.42 3.64
CA VAL A 49 -7.63 -8.66 4.14
C VAL A 49 -8.47 -9.20 5.28
N LEU A 50 -8.50 -10.53 5.44
CA LEU A 50 -9.18 -11.24 6.53
C LEU A 50 -8.24 -11.39 7.73
#